data_AF-A0A5B9SU05-F1
#
_entry.id   AF-A0A5B9SU05-F1
#
_cell.length_a   1.000
_cell.length_b   1.000
_cell.length_c   1.000
_cell.angle_alpha   90.00
_cell.angle_beta   90.00
_cell.angle_gamma   90.00
#
_symmetry.space_group_name_H-M   'P 1'
#
loop_
_entity.id
_entity.type
_entity.pdbx_description
1 polymer ?
#
loop_
_entity_poly.entity_id
_entity_poly.type
_entity_poly.pdbx_seq_one_letter_code
_entity_poly.pdbx_strand_id
1 'polypeptide(L)'
;MMKENAEMLQKEKRPKFSIVLFIILLSVVHIFITRLSLAGTFYSLYMSLHEGSQVKEYFIISIGVFIILSVLCMYFILSFFRRKRHVNRLLLYIYLIYIVYYAVSYVYCFYVVGGDYTPDGSIENIFIDGVIAVLFILYIYLSKRAKSIFIH
;
A
#
# COMPACT_ATOMS: atom_id res chain seq x y z
N MET A 1 26.50 -21.96 28.30
CA MET A 1 25.66 -21.10 29.17
C MET A 1 25.86 -19.60 28.97
N MET A 2 27.06 -19.00 29.06
CA MET A 2 27.22 -17.53 28.86
C MET A 2 26.83 -17.00 27.48
N LYS A 3 27.03 -17.79 26.41
CA LYS A 3 26.68 -17.41 25.03
C LYS A 3 25.16 -17.36 24.80
N GLU A 4 24.43 -18.29 25.40
CA GLU A 4 22.95 -18.37 25.38
C GLU A 4 22.32 -17.19 26.13
N ASN A 5 22.88 -16.84 27.29
CA ASN A 5 22.42 -15.68 28.06
C ASN A 5 22.69 -14.35 27.34
N ALA A 6 23.79 -14.24 26.59
CA ALA A 6 24.10 -13.06 25.78
C ALA A 6 23.17 -12.92 24.57
N GLU A 7 22.80 -14.02 23.91
CA GLU A 7 21.80 -14.02 22.83
C GLU A 7 20.39 -13.72 23.33
N MET A 8 20.02 -14.23 24.52
CA MET A 8 18.76 -13.87 25.19
C MET A 8 18.72 -12.38 25.58
N LEU A 9 19.79 -11.84 26.18
CA LEU A 9 19.91 -10.40 26.48
C LEU A 9 19.90 -9.52 25.22
N GLN A 10 20.48 -9.98 24.10
CA GLN A 10 20.41 -9.25 22.82
C GLN A 10 19.02 -9.32 22.17
N LYS A 11 18.30 -10.45 22.29
CA LYS A 11 16.90 -10.56 21.85
C LYS A 11 15.99 -9.63 22.67
N GLU A 12 16.24 -9.49 23.96
CA GLU A 12 15.47 -8.64 24.87
C GLU A 12 15.69 -7.13 24.61
N LYS A 13 16.86 -6.74 24.10
CA LYS A 13 17.18 -5.36 23.68
C LYS A 13 16.67 -4.98 22.29
N ARG A 14 16.03 -5.90 21.54
CA ARG A 14 15.49 -5.54 20.22
C ARG A 14 14.37 -4.52 20.39
N PRO A 15 14.42 -3.35 19.72
CA PRO A 15 13.37 -2.35 19.83
C PRO A 15 12.03 -2.97 19.45
N LYS A 16 11.03 -2.77 20.33
CA LYS A 16 9.65 -3.26 20.15
C LYS A 16 8.93 -2.37 19.13
N PHE A 17 8.05 -2.97 18.34
CA PHE A 17 7.20 -2.22 17.41
C PHE A 17 6.26 -1.30 18.21
N SER A 18 6.25 -0.01 17.85
CA SER A 18 5.29 0.95 18.39
C SER A 18 3.90 0.74 17.77
N ILE A 19 2.84 1.16 18.47
CA ILE A 19 1.46 1.14 17.97
C ILE A 19 1.35 1.77 16.57
N VAL A 20 2.01 2.90 16.31
CA VAL A 20 2.00 3.55 14.99
C VAL A 20 2.54 2.65 13.88
N LEU A 21 3.55 1.81 14.16
CA LEU A 21 4.09 0.87 13.18
C LEU A 21 3.10 -0.28 12.91
N PHE A 22 2.31 -0.68 13.91
CA PHE A 22 1.21 -1.63 13.70
C PHE A 22 0.10 -1.01 12.85
N ILE A 23 -0.24 0.26 13.08
CA ILE A 23 -1.24 0.97 12.25
C ILE A 23 -0.77 1.04 10.79
N ILE A 24 0.51 1.36 10.56
CA ILE A 24 1.10 1.35 9.21
C ILE A 24 1.00 -0.05 8.59
N LEU A 25 1.36 -1.10 9.33
CA LEU A 25 1.26 -2.47 8.85
C LEU A 25 -0.19 -2.83 8.49
N LEU A 26 -1.15 -2.50 9.36
CA LEU A 26 -2.57 -2.74 9.13
C LEU A 26 -3.08 -2.00 7.89
N SER A 27 -2.63 -0.75 7.67
CA SER A 27 -2.98 0.01 6.47
C SER A 27 -2.47 -0.68 5.20
N VAL A 28 -1.22 -1.16 5.19
CA VAL A 28 -0.67 -1.91 4.04
C VAL A 28 -1.42 -3.24 3.83
N VAL A 29 -1.78 -3.94 4.90
CA VAL A 29 -2.60 -5.17 4.83
C VAL A 29 -3.99 -4.87 4.26
N HIS A 30 -4.60 -3.76 4.66
CA HIS A 30 -5.89 -3.31 4.12
C HIS A 30 -5.79 -3.02 2.62
N ILE A 31 -4.74 -2.31 2.18
CA ILE A 31 -4.49 -2.06 0.76
C ILE A 31 -4.34 -3.39 0.00
N PHE A 32 -3.56 -4.34 0.53
CA PHE A 32 -3.37 -5.65 -0.07
C PHE A 32 -4.69 -6.41 -0.29
N ILE A 33 -5.51 -6.54 0.76
CA ILE A 33 -6.77 -7.29 0.69
C ILE A 33 -7.74 -6.63 -0.30
N THR A 34 -7.88 -5.30 -0.23
CA THR A 34 -8.80 -4.57 -1.11
C THR A 34 -8.35 -4.64 -2.57
N ARG A 35 -7.04 -4.60 -2.87
CA ARG A 35 -6.53 -4.72 -4.25
C ARG A 35 -6.76 -6.10 -4.83
N LEU A 36 -6.56 -7.16 -4.05
CA LEU A 36 -6.86 -8.52 -4.49
C LEU A 36 -8.34 -8.70 -4.80
N SER A 37 -9.22 -8.17 -3.94
CA SER A 37 -10.66 -8.21 -4.18
C SER A 37 -11.05 -7.46 -5.46
N LEU A 38 -10.53 -6.24 -5.65
CA LEU A 38 -10.81 -5.44 -6.84
C LEU A 38 -10.24 -6.06 -8.11
N ALA A 39 -9.08 -6.72 -8.06
CA ALA A 39 -8.55 -7.47 -9.20
C ALA A 39 -9.52 -8.56 -9.66
N GLY A 40 -10.13 -9.29 -8.71
CA GLY A 40 -11.17 -10.28 -9.02
C GLY A 40 -12.42 -9.65 -9.64
N THR A 41 -12.91 -8.56 -9.07
CA THR A 41 -14.07 -7.82 -9.60
C THR A 41 -13.79 -7.30 -11.01
N PHE A 42 -12.63 -6.67 -11.23
CA PHE A 42 -12.25 -6.09 -12.51
C PHE A 42 -12.00 -7.17 -13.56
N TYR A 43 -11.46 -8.33 -13.18
CA TYR A 43 -11.32 -9.48 -14.07
C TYR A 43 -12.69 -10.01 -14.52
N SER A 44 -13.66 -10.11 -13.61
CA SER A 44 -15.03 -10.52 -13.97
C SER A 44 -15.69 -9.53 -14.94
N LEU A 45 -15.49 -8.22 -14.74
CA LEU A 45 -15.99 -7.18 -15.64
C LEU A 45 -15.28 -7.18 -16.99
N TYR A 46 -13.97 -7.42 -16.99
CA TYR A 46 -13.18 -7.57 -18.21
C TYR A 46 -13.71 -8.70 -19.10
N MET A 47 -14.07 -9.84 -18.49
CA MET A 47 -14.60 -11.01 -19.22
C MET A 47 -16.01 -10.79 -19.79
N SER A 48 -16.80 -9.87 -19.22
CA SER A 48 -18.16 -9.58 -19.70
C SER A 48 -18.21 -8.53 -20.83
N LEU A 49 -17.10 -7.83 -21.10
CA LEU A 49 -17.03 -6.78 -22.12
C LEU A 49 -16.74 -7.33 -23.53
N HIS A 50 -17.40 -6.73 -24.51
CA HIS A 50 -17.19 -7.00 -25.94
C HIS A 50 -15.76 -6.66 -26.37
N GLU A 51 -15.25 -7.40 -27.37
CA GLU A 51 -13.93 -7.17 -27.97
C GLU A 51 -13.88 -5.80 -28.66
N GLY A 52 -12.79 -5.06 -28.44
CA GLY A 52 -12.57 -3.71 -29.04
C GLY A 52 -13.04 -2.51 -28.20
N SER A 53 -13.61 -2.71 -27.00
CA SER A 53 -13.95 -1.60 -26.10
C SER A 53 -12.71 -0.99 -25.43
N GLN A 54 -12.53 0.34 -25.53
CA GLN A 54 -11.48 1.07 -24.78
C GLN A 54 -11.58 0.87 -23.26
N VAL A 55 -12.78 0.61 -22.74
CA VAL A 55 -13.00 0.32 -21.31
C VAL A 55 -12.35 -1.02 -20.93
N LYS A 56 -12.28 -1.98 -21.86
CA LYS A 56 -11.64 -3.28 -21.65
C LYS A 56 -10.13 -3.15 -21.47
N GLU A 57 -9.49 -2.24 -22.21
CA GLU A 57 -8.07 -1.91 -22.07
C GLU A 57 -7.77 -1.25 -20.71
N TYR A 58 -8.66 -0.37 -20.25
CA TYR A 58 -8.54 0.21 -18.92
C TYR A 58 -8.63 -0.84 -17.79
N PHE A 59 -9.51 -1.83 -17.94
CA PHE A 59 -9.63 -2.92 -16.97
C PHE A 59 -8.36 -3.78 -16.89
N ILE A 60 -7.75 -4.14 -18.02
CA ILE A 60 -6.53 -4.96 -18.00
C ILE A 60 -5.34 -4.21 -17.39
N ILE A 61 -5.20 -2.91 -17.67
CA ILE A 61 -4.17 -2.05 -17.03
C ILE A 61 -4.42 -1.99 -15.51
N SER A 62 -5.66 -1.77 -15.10
CA SER A 62 -6.06 -1.69 -13.69
C SER A 62 -5.76 -2.99 -12.92
N ILE A 63 -6.09 -4.15 -13.51
CA ILE A 63 -5.76 -5.46 -12.93
C ILE A 63 -4.25 -5.59 -12.76
N GLY A 64 -3.47 -5.22 -13.78
CA GLY A 64 -2.00 -5.22 -13.71
C GLY A 64 -1.46 -4.37 -12.55
N VAL A 65 -1.98 -3.15 -12.38
CA VAL A 65 -1.61 -2.26 -11.27
C VAL A 65 -1.98 -2.87 -9.92
N PHE A 66 -3.16 -3.48 -9.79
CA PHE A 66 -3.58 -4.13 -8.55
C PHE A 66 -2.70 -5.32 -8.17
N ILE A 67 -2.26 -6.12 -9.15
CA ILE A 67 -1.33 -7.23 -8.94
C ILE A 67 0.03 -6.69 -8.48
N ILE A 68 0.58 -5.68 -9.17
CA ILE A 68 1.86 -5.06 -8.79
C ILE A 68 1.78 -4.51 -7.36
N LEU A 69 0.72 -3.79 -7.03
CA LEU A 69 0.52 -3.22 -5.71
C LEU A 69 0.37 -4.32 -4.64
N SER A 70 -0.31 -5.42 -4.96
CA SER A 70 -0.44 -6.58 -4.06
C SER A 70 0.91 -7.24 -3.78
N VAL A 71 1.76 -7.40 -4.80
CA VAL A 71 3.12 -7.92 -4.66
C VAL A 71 3.98 -6.99 -3.80
N LEU A 72 3.90 -5.67 -4.03
CA LEU A 72 4.62 -4.68 -3.22
C LEU A 72 4.17 -4.71 -1.75
N CYS A 73 2.87 -4.82 -1.48
CA CYS A 73 2.36 -4.95 -0.12
C CYS A 73 2.85 -6.24 0.56
N MET A 74 2.82 -7.37 -0.14
CA MET A 74 3.34 -8.63 0.40
C MET A 74 4.84 -8.53 0.71
N TYR A 75 5.61 -7.92 -0.19
CA TYR A 75 7.04 -7.70 0.01
C TYR A 75 7.31 -6.74 1.18
N PHE A 76 6.50 -5.71 1.36
CA PHE A 76 6.55 -4.82 2.52
C PHE A 76 6.28 -5.60 3.82
N ILE A 77 5.20 -6.39 3.89
CA ILE A 77 4.83 -7.14 5.10
C ILE A 77 5.98 -8.08 5.52
N LEU A 78 6.53 -8.84 4.58
CA LEU A 78 7.66 -9.73 4.83
C LEU A 78 8.91 -8.95 5.30
N SER A 79 9.21 -7.84 4.63
CA SER A 79 10.36 -6.99 4.95
C SER A 79 10.22 -6.28 6.29
N PHE A 80 8.99 -5.91 6.66
CA PHE A 80 8.63 -5.26 7.91
C PHE A 80 8.92 -6.18 9.10
N PHE A 81 8.43 -7.43 9.05
CA PHE A 81 8.71 -8.42 10.10
C PHE A 81 10.20 -8.81 10.16
N ARG A 82 10.87 -8.82 9.00
CA ARG A 82 12.33 -9.03 8.91
C ARG A 82 13.16 -7.78 9.24
N ARG A 83 12.52 -6.67 9.60
CA ARG A 83 13.17 -5.41 10.01
C ARG A 83 14.18 -4.89 8.98
N LYS A 84 13.84 -4.96 7.69
CA LYS A 84 14.75 -4.59 6.60
C LYS A 84 14.79 -3.08 6.37
N ARG A 85 15.95 -2.57 5.95
CA ARG A 85 16.18 -1.13 5.70
C ARG A 85 15.37 -0.50 4.57
N HIS A 86 14.98 -1.28 3.58
CA HIS A 86 14.22 -0.79 2.43
C HIS A 86 12.70 -0.69 2.69
N VAL A 87 12.21 -1.09 3.88
CA VAL A 87 10.79 -0.97 4.28
C VAL A 87 10.27 0.46 4.07
N ASN A 88 11.09 1.45 4.36
CA ASN A 88 10.73 2.87 4.20
C ASN A 88 10.46 3.24 2.74
N ARG A 89 11.32 2.75 1.82
CA ARG A 89 11.17 3.00 0.38
C ARG A 89 9.96 2.24 -0.16
N LEU A 90 9.75 1.01 0.30
CA LEU A 90 8.57 0.21 -0.07
C LEU A 90 7.28 0.90 0.34
N LEU A 91 7.19 1.44 1.56
CA LEU A 91 6.00 2.16 1.98
C LEU A 91 5.69 3.35 1.07
N LEU A 92 6.73 4.11 0.72
CA LEU A 92 6.60 5.25 -0.19
C LEU A 92 6.09 4.80 -1.56
N TYR A 93 6.65 3.74 -2.15
CA TYR A 93 6.19 3.23 -3.44
C TYR A 93 4.74 2.71 -3.39
N ILE A 94 4.35 2.03 -2.32
CA ILE A 94 2.98 1.53 -2.15
C ILE A 94 1.99 2.71 -2.17
N TYR A 95 2.20 3.73 -1.32
CA TYR A 95 1.28 4.87 -1.28
C TYR A 95 1.33 5.73 -2.53
N LEU A 96 2.50 5.91 -3.14
CA LEU A 96 2.63 6.65 -4.40
C LEU A 96 1.77 5.98 -5.49
N ILE A 97 1.94 4.68 -5.70
CA ILE A 97 1.19 3.93 -6.72
C ILE A 97 -0.30 3.93 -6.37
N TYR A 98 -0.64 3.68 -5.10
CA TYR A 98 -2.02 3.65 -4.62
C TYR A 98 -2.74 4.98 -4.90
N ILE A 99 -2.19 6.11 -4.45
CA ILE A 99 -2.82 7.43 -4.61
C ILE A 99 -2.85 7.86 -6.08
N VAL A 100 -1.73 7.71 -6.80
CA VAL A 100 -1.63 8.12 -8.22
C VAL A 100 -2.60 7.32 -9.07
N TYR A 101 -2.71 6.01 -8.85
CA TYR A 101 -3.68 5.19 -9.56
C TYR A 101 -5.10 5.72 -9.36
N TYR A 102 -5.52 5.98 -8.12
CA TYR A 102 -6.86 6.50 -7.86
C TYR A 102 -7.11 7.88 -8.48
N ALA A 103 -6.11 8.77 -8.44
CA ALA A 103 -6.21 10.08 -9.09
C ALA A 103 -6.37 9.95 -10.61
N VAL A 104 -5.58 9.10 -11.26
CA VAL A 104 -5.66 8.85 -12.70
C VAL A 104 -6.98 8.18 -13.07
N SER A 105 -7.41 7.17 -12.31
CA SER A 105 -8.69 6.49 -12.48
C SER A 105 -9.88 7.45 -12.35
N TYR A 106 -9.83 8.37 -11.39
CA TYR A 106 -10.85 9.39 -11.22
C TYR A 106 -10.94 10.31 -12.45
N VAL A 107 -9.80 10.83 -12.91
CA VAL A 107 -9.72 11.65 -14.13
C VAL A 107 -10.20 10.86 -15.35
N TYR A 108 -9.78 9.61 -15.51
CA TYR A 108 -10.20 8.76 -16.63
C TYR A 108 -11.72 8.55 -16.66
N CYS A 109 -12.34 8.23 -15.51
CA CYS A 109 -13.80 8.09 -15.42
C CYS A 109 -14.52 9.39 -15.80
N PHE A 110 -14.05 10.54 -15.32
CA PHE A 110 -14.65 11.84 -15.61
C PHE A 110 -14.59 12.19 -17.11
N TYR A 111 -13.43 12.02 -17.74
CA TYR A 111 -13.22 12.44 -19.14
C TYR A 111 -13.71 11.43 -20.18
N VAL A 112 -13.60 10.13 -19.92
CA VAL A 112 -13.88 9.09 -20.94
C VAL A 112 -15.28 8.52 -20.83
N VAL A 113 -15.79 8.34 -19.61
CA VAL A 113 -17.12 7.75 -19.39
C VAL A 113 -18.20 8.84 -19.41
N GLY A 114 -17.83 10.13 -19.34
CA GLY A 114 -18.76 11.27 -19.40
C GLY A 114 -19.77 11.29 -18.25
N GLY A 115 -19.55 10.47 -17.23
CA GLY A 115 -20.42 10.41 -16.07
C GLY A 115 -20.01 11.46 -15.06
N ASP A 116 -21.00 12.16 -14.51
CA ASP A 116 -20.96 12.74 -13.15
C ASP A 116 -20.80 11.62 -12.12
N TYR A 117 -19.76 10.80 -12.25
CA TYR A 117 -19.39 9.78 -11.30
C TYR A 117 -18.51 10.45 -10.24
N THR A 118 -19.09 11.41 -9.55
CA THR A 118 -18.70 11.74 -8.19
C THR A 118 -19.52 10.83 -7.28
N PRO A 119 -19.00 9.66 -6.86
CA PRO A 119 -19.44 9.15 -5.58
C PRO A 119 -19.07 10.26 -4.59
N ASP A 120 -20.07 10.81 -3.91
CA ASP A 120 -19.90 11.83 -2.87
C ASP A 120 -18.71 11.44 -1.98
N GLY A 121 -17.73 12.35 -1.85
CA GLY A 121 -16.53 12.15 -1.03
C GLY A 121 -15.34 11.44 -1.71
N SER A 122 -15.38 11.09 -3.00
CA SER A 122 -14.26 10.40 -3.67
C SER A 122 -12.93 11.19 -3.72
N ILE A 123 -12.97 12.50 -4.00
CA ILE A 123 -11.79 13.38 -3.94
C ILE A 123 -11.32 13.56 -2.49
N GLU A 124 -12.26 13.72 -1.55
CA GLU A 124 -11.95 13.88 -0.12
C GLU A 124 -11.23 12.65 0.42
N ASN A 125 -11.66 11.45 0.01
CA ASN A 125 -11.00 10.20 0.37
C ASN A 125 -9.58 10.10 -0.20
N ILE A 126 -9.34 10.51 -1.45
CA ILE A 126 -7.98 10.58 -2.04
C ILE A 126 -7.10 11.56 -1.25
N PHE A 127 -7.65 12.70 -0.86
CA PHE A 127 -6.93 13.71 -0.08
C PHE A 127 -6.60 13.21 1.33
N ILE A 128 -7.56 12.59 2.02
CA ILE A 128 -7.38 11.97 3.34
C ILE A 128 -6.31 10.88 3.27
N ASP A 129 -6.40 9.98 2.29
CA ASP A 129 -5.39 8.93 2.06
C ASP A 129 -4.00 9.54 1.80
N GLY A 130 -3.93 10.66 1.07
CA GLY A 130 -2.72 11.44 0.85
C GLY A 130 -2.12 11.98 2.14
N VAL A 131 -2.93 12.61 2.99
CA VAL A 131 -2.48 13.13 4.30
C VAL A 131 -1.99 12.00 5.20
N ILE A 132 -2.73 10.89 5.27
CA ILE A 132 -2.34 9.70 6.06
C ILE A 132 -1.01 9.14 5.55
N ALA A 133 -0.84 9.01 4.24
CA ALA A 133 0.40 8.53 3.63
C ALA A 133 1.59 9.43 4.01
N VAL A 134 1.43 10.75 3.93
CA VAL A 134 2.48 11.71 4.33
C VAL A 134 2.83 11.56 5.80
N LEU A 135 1.84 11.44 6.69
CA LEU A 135 2.06 11.25 8.12
C LEU A 135 2.83 9.94 8.42
N PHE A 136 2.48 8.85 7.75
CA PHE A 136 3.17 7.58 7.91
C PHE A 136 4.60 7.60 7.37
N ILE A 137 4.83 8.25 6.23
CA ILE A 137 6.17 8.44 5.66
C ILE A 137 7.00 9.31 6.64
N LEU A 138 6.48 10.45 7.09
CA LEU A 138 7.17 11.30 8.06
C LEU A 138 7.50 10.54 9.34
N TYR A 139 6.57 9.75 9.86
CA TYR A 139 6.82 8.92 11.04
C TYR A 139 7.97 7.95 10.82
N ILE A 140 7.98 7.21 9.71
CA ILE A 140 9.04 6.24 9.41
C ILE A 140 10.41 6.92 9.25
N TYR A 141 10.46 8.10 8.62
CA TYR A 141 11.71 8.80 8.33
C TYR A 141 12.23 9.67 9.49
N LEU A 142 11.37 10.17 10.38
CA LEU A 142 11.76 11.08 11.45
C LEU A 142 11.81 10.39 12.83
N SER A 143 10.95 9.40 13.09
CA SER A 143 10.84 8.78 14.41
C SER A 143 12.09 8.00 14.78
N LYS A 144 12.73 8.36 15.91
CA LYS A 144 13.86 7.62 16.49
C LYS A 144 13.52 6.13 16.70
N ARG A 145 12.26 5.80 17.00
CA ARG A 145 11.78 4.42 17.16
C ARG A 145 11.73 3.66 15.82
N ALA A 146 11.25 4.28 14.76
CA ALA A 146 11.24 3.64 13.44
C ALA A 146 12.68 3.46 12.92
N LYS A 147 13.53 4.47 13.13
CA LYS A 147 14.96 4.40 12.81
C LYS A 147 15.67 3.26 13.53
N SER A 148 15.44 3.06 14.83
CA SER A 148 16.09 1.97 15.56
C SER A 148 15.65 0.56 15.12
N ILE A 149 14.49 0.43 14.47
CA ILE A 149 13.97 -0.84 13.98
C ILE A 149 14.44 -1.13 12.55
N PHE A 150 14.47 -0.13 11.66
CA PHE A 150 14.71 -0.34 10.23
C PHE A 150 16.05 0.22 9.71
N ILE A 151 16.81 1.02 10.47
CA ILE A 151 18.08 1.60 9.96
C ILE A 151 19.32 0.75 10.33
N HIS A 152 19.17 -0.26 11.20
CA HIS A 152 20.20 -1.26 11.47
C HIS A 152 20.15 -2.44 10.48
#